data_AF-A0A1V5APA8-F1
#
_entry.id   AF-A0A1V5APA8-F1
#
_cell.length_a   1.000
_cell.length_b   1.000
_cell.length_c   1.000
_cell.angle_alpha   90.00
_cell.angle_beta   90.00
_cell.angle_gamma   90.00
#
_symmetry.space_group_name_H-M   'P 1'
#
loop_
_entity.id
_entity.type
_entity.pdbx_description
1 polymer ?
#
loop_
_entity_poly.entity_id
_entity_poly.type
_entity_poly.pdbx_seq_one_letter_code
_entity_poly.pdbx_strand_id
1 'polypeptide(L)'
;MSTAYLARWGGAVSESADPYSTSDSVSSMNEDVVVHVQDITYLPKRTGPLDNDLIKQMLQQYGALYSQVRWESSYYSKNPATYYYPGSTSPNHAIVIVGWDDSYSRNNFATHPPGDGAFLVRNNWGDDWGDLGYCYVSYYDSWIGKPSVQYFSESTSNYDSIYQYDPLGWVISFGTGSDTGYFANVFTSSQDEELAAVGFFTAVPDSTYQIEVYRGISSSPRGRTASIVQTGSFPFAGYHTVDLASAVPLERGEKFSVVVTLRTPGYVYPVAIEYPYNGYSTKARARAGESWVSKDGATWTDITTSYANTNVCLKAFTRSSGTSVIPVPTRTPVVIPTNPSAGVDKKAPVVSITQPSTMARYTPGSAVGITWSSTDNVGVVSVSLVYSVDRGKNWIDISQSVPASGTYTWTIPEGLTGSVMIRVNARDAAGNVGSASRTITIKASSSGRPVTTAPLTTVGSTIGEGQPETIIPESVKTAVEGFTRFSAAGRTIDTINVRQRIS
;
A
#
# COMPACT_ATOMS: atom_id res chain seq x y z
N MET A 1 5.57 -15.29 7.04
CA MET A 1 5.39 -16.61 6.37
C MET A 1 4.06 -16.69 5.62
N SER A 2 2.90 -16.56 6.27
CA SER A 2 1.58 -16.60 5.62
C SER A 2 1.45 -15.64 4.44
N THR A 3 1.89 -14.39 4.60
CA THR A 3 1.94 -13.40 3.51
C THR A 3 2.68 -13.92 2.29
N ALA A 4 3.91 -14.42 2.46
CA ALA A 4 4.71 -14.94 1.34
C ALA A 4 4.03 -16.16 0.69
N TYR A 5 3.47 -17.06 1.49
CA TYR A 5 2.77 -18.25 1.00
C TYR A 5 1.55 -17.90 0.14
N LEU A 6 0.76 -16.92 0.56
CA LEU A 6 -0.47 -16.52 -0.13
C LEU A 6 -0.17 -15.60 -1.32
N ALA A 7 0.75 -14.65 -1.19
CA ALA A 7 1.12 -13.70 -2.24
C ALA A 7 1.89 -14.33 -3.42
N ARG A 8 2.42 -15.55 -3.26
CA ARG A 8 3.02 -16.34 -4.35
C ARG A 8 2.02 -17.32 -5.00
N TRP A 9 0.75 -17.26 -4.61
CA TRP A 9 -0.31 -18.21 -4.95
C TRP A 9 0.01 -19.66 -4.59
N GLY A 10 0.61 -19.88 -3.42
CA GLY A 10 0.81 -21.24 -2.89
C GLY A 10 -0.47 -21.87 -2.33
N GLY A 11 -1.52 -21.08 -2.13
CA GLY A 11 -2.81 -21.43 -1.55
C GLY A 11 -3.77 -20.23 -1.63
N ALA A 12 -4.93 -20.26 -0.98
CA ALA A 12 -5.41 -21.30 -0.06
C ALA A 12 -5.91 -22.57 -0.79
N VAL A 13 -5.85 -23.70 -0.11
CA VAL A 13 -6.42 -24.99 -0.56
C VAL A 13 -7.51 -25.42 0.43
N SER A 14 -8.47 -26.23 -0.01
CA SER A 14 -9.53 -26.74 0.87
C SER A 14 -8.98 -27.75 1.88
N GLU A 15 -9.46 -27.70 3.12
CA GLU A 15 -9.18 -28.72 4.15
C GLU A 15 -9.62 -30.13 3.69
N SER A 16 -10.70 -30.23 2.89
CA SER A 16 -11.12 -31.51 2.32
C SER A 16 -10.15 -32.08 1.30
N ALA A 17 -9.32 -31.22 0.70
CA ALA A 17 -8.37 -31.55 -0.34
C ALA A 17 -6.96 -31.80 0.24
N ASP A 18 -6.54 -31.01 1.24
CA ASP A 18 -5.28 -31.20 1.97
C ASP A 18 -5.49 -31.20 3.50
N PRO A 19 -6.05 -32.28 4.07
CA PRO A 19 -6.40 -32.32 5.50
C PRO A 19 -5.22 -32.06 6.43
N TYR A 20 -5.50 -31.44 7.57
CA TYR A 20 -4.53 -31.25 8.63
C TYR A 20 -4.06 -32.60 9.18
N SER A 21 -2.74 -32.72 9.33
CA SER A 21 -2.07 -33.92 9.85
C SER A 21 -1.06 -33.47 10.89
N THR A 22 -1.10 -34.10 12.06
CA THR A 22 -0.19 -33.81 13.17
C THR A 22 1.19 -34.46 12.99
N SER A 23 1.32 -35.43 12.09
CA SER A 23 2.56 -36.19 11.86
C SER A 23 3.35 -35.72 10.65
N ASP A 24 2.71 -35.08 9.68
CA ASP A 24 3.33 -34.75 8.41
C ASP A 24 3.93 -33.34 8.43
N SER A 25 5.17 -33.23 7.96
CA SER A 25 5.88 -31.95 7.83
C SER A 25 5.76 -31.32 6.44
N VAL A 26 5.23 -32.06 5.46
CA VAL A 26 5.08 -31.64 4.06
C VAL A 26 3.78 -32.24 3.51
N SER A 27 2.98 -31.44 2.79
CA SER A 27 1.84 -31.99 2.03
C SER A 27 2.35 -32.73 0.80
N SER A 28 1.81 -33.91 0.55
CA SER A 28 2.10 -34.73 -0.64
C SER A 28 1.13 -34.45 -1.79
N MET A 29 0.13 -33.60 -1.57
CA MET A 29 -0.99 -33.39 -2.48
C MET A 29 -0.82 -32.10 -3.30
N ASN A 30 -1.09 -32.20 -4.61
CA ASN A 30 -1.01 -31.08 -5.56
C ASN A 30 -2.43 -30.57 -5.81
N GLU A 31 -3.00 -29.94 -4.78
CA GLU A 31 -4.38 -29.49 -4.77
C GLU A 31 -4.55 -28.14 -5.44
N ASP A 32 -5.74 -27.94 -6.00
CA ASP A 32 -6.12 -26.69 -6.63
C ASP A 32 -6.25 -25.58 -5.58
N VAL A 33 -5.64 -24.45 -5.89
CA VAL A 33 -5.84 -23.20 -5.14
C VAL A 33 -7.29 -22.75 -5.37
N VAL A 34 -7.99 -22.41 -4.29
CA VAL A 34 -9.42 -22.04 -4.35
C VAL A 34 -9.65 -20.53 -4.41
N VAL A 35 -8.67 -19.74 -3.95
CA VAL A 35 -8.67 -18.26 -3.98
C VAL A 35 -7.25 -17.74 -4.08
N HIS A 36 -7.06 -16.60 -4.74
CA HIS A 36 -5.80 -15.87 -4.74
C HIS A 36 -5.85 -14.73 -3.72
N VAL A 37 -4.81 -14.57 -2.91
CA VAL A 37 -4.66 -13.34 -2.12
C VAL A 37 -3.93 -12.32 -2.96
N GLN A 38 -4.60 -11.19 -3.20
CA GLN A 38 -4.11 -10.16 -4.11
C GLN A 38 -3.61 -8.93 -3.36
N ASP A 39 -4.09 -8.69 -2.13
CA ASP A 39 -3.64 -7.59 -1.27
C ASP A 39 -3.60 -8.03 0.19
N ILE A 40 -2.66 -7.47 0.96
CA ILE A 40 -2.48 -7.74 2.38
C ILE A 40 -2.11 -6.43 3.07
N THR A 41 -2.99 -5.92 3.91
CA THR A 41 -2.76 -4.68 4.66
C THR A 41 -2.24 -4.97 6.06
N TYR A 42 -1.13 -4.33 6.41
CA TYR A 42 -0.57 -4.30 7.77
C TYR A 42 -1.09 -3.05 8.47
N LEU A 43 -1.99 -3.24 9.43
CA LEU A 43 -2.54 -2.12 10.19
C LEU A 43 -1.48 -1.53 11.11
N PRO A 44 -1.52 -0.20 11.33
CA PRO A 44 -0.76 0.43 12.39
C PRO A 44 -1.00 -0.26 13.74
N LYS A 45 0.03 -0.33 14.56
CA LYS A 45 -0.11 -0.81 15.94
C LYS A 45 -1.04 0.14 16.69
N ARG A 46 -1.93 -0.43 17.50
CA ARG A 46 -2.76 0.35 18.43
C ARG A 46 -1.88 1.19 19.34
N THR A 47 -2.19 2.47 19.46
CA THR A 47 -1.50 3.42 20.35
C THR A 47 -1.86 3.20 21.82
N GLY A 48 -3.00 2.56 22.08
CA GLY A 48 -3.47 2.21 23.42
C GLY A 48 -4.60 1.18 23.42
N PRO A 49 -5.10 0.78 24.60
CA PRO A 49 -6.15 -0.23 24.71
C PRO A 49 -7.53 0.26 24.21
N LEU A 50 -7.73 1.56 24.02
CA LEU A 50 -8.98 2.11 23.50
C LEU A 50 -8.89 2.50 22.01
N ASP A 51 -7.70 2.39 21.41
CA ASP A 51 -7.48 2.61 19.98
C ASP A 51 -7.92 1.36 19.21
N ASN A 52 -9.22 1.27 18.96
CA ASN A 52 -9.88 0.09 18.39
C ASN A 52 -10.64 0.38 17.10
N ASP A 53 -10.82 1.65 16.75
CA ASP A 53 -11.78 2.05 15.71
C ASP A 53 -11.42 1.49 14.33
N LEU A 54 -10.13 1.53 13.96
CA LEU A 54 -9.66 0.96 12.70
C LEU A 54 -9.86 -0.57 12.66
N ILE A 55 -9.60 -1.27 13.76
CA ILE A 55 -9.83 -2.72 13.84
C ILE A 55 -11.32 -3.01 13.69
N LYS A 56 -12.19 -2.30 14.40
CA LYS A 56 -13.65 -2.47 14.31
C LYS A 56 -14.15 -2.21 12.89
N GLN A 57 -13.62 -1.19 12.21
CA GLN A 57 -13.97 -0.94 10.82
C GLN A 57 -13.53 -2.07 9.90
N MET A 58 -12.30 -2.58 10.04
CA MET A 58 -11.84 -3.71 9.23
C MET A 58 -12.73 -4.94 9.47
N LEU A 59 -13.17 -5.18 10.70
CA LEU A 59 -14.11 -6.26 11.01
C LEU A 59 -15.48 -6.03 10.38
N GLN A 60 -16.01 -4.80 10.40
CA GLN A 60 -17.29 -4.48 9.76
C GLN A 60 -17.24 -4.67 8.24
N GLN A 61 -16.11 -4.34 7.61
CA GLN A 61 -15.96 -4.38 6.15
C GLN A 61 -15.53 -5.75 5.63
N TYR A 62 -14.64 -6.43 6.36
CA TYR A 62 -13.92 -7.61 5.87
C TYR A 62 -14.02 -8.82 6.81
N GLY A 63 -14.74 -8.70 7.92
CA GLY A 63 -15.18 -9.80 8.78
C GLY A 63 -14.15 -10.34 9.77
N ALA A 64 -12.87 -10.40 9.41
CA ALA A 64 -11.86 -11.06 10.22
C ALA A 64 -10.47 -10.44 10.07
N LEU A 65 -9.74 -10.38 11.18
CA LEU A 65 -8.41 -9.78 11.23
C LEU A 65 -7.44 -10.67 12.00
N TYR A 66 -6.28 -10.98 11.41
CA TYR A 66 -5.21 -11.67 12.12
C TYR A 66 -4.70 -10.79 13.25
N SER A 67 -4.43 -11.39 14.42
CA SER A 67 -3.63 -10.76 15.47
C SER A 67 -2.89 -11.81 16.29
N GLN A 68 -2.23 -11.36 17.36
CA GLN A 68 -1.43 -12.21 18.22
C GLN A 68 -1.64 -11.87 19.69
N VAL A 69 -1.43 -12.87 20.54
CA VAL A 69 -1.45 -12.74 21.98
C VAL A 69 -0.25 -13.45 22.59
N ARG A 70 0.08 -13.08 23.81
CA ARG A 70 0.88 -13.94 24.68
C ARG A 70 -0.10 -14.84 25.41
N TRP A 71 -0.09 -16.14 25.13
CA TRP A 71 -0.89 -17.14 25.83
C TRP A 71 -0.14 -17.73 27.03
N GLU A 72 -0.75 -17.57 28.21
CA GLU A 72 -0.39 -18.29 29.43
C GLU A 72 -1.67 -18.68 30.17
N SER A 73 -1.82 -19.97 30.48
CA SER A 73 -3.07 -20.55 31.00
C SER A 73 -3.61 -19.87 32.26
N SER A 74 -2.75 -19.26 33.08
CA SER A 74 -3.14 -18.53 34.30
C SER A 74 -3.99 -17.29 34.06
N TYR A 75 -4.00 -16.75 32.83
CA TYR A 75 -4.78 -15.56 32.47
C TYR A 75 -6.10 -15.89 31.76
N TYR A 76 -6.40 -17.17 31.60
CA TYR A 76 -7.62 -17.65 30.97
C TYR A 76 -8.68 -18.02 32.02
N SER A 77 -9.91 -17.56 31.81
CA SER A 77 -11.08 -18.07 32.52
C SER A 77 -11.90 -18.95 31.59
N LYS A 78 -12.12 -20.22 31.97
CA LYS A 78 -12.89 -21.17 31.16
C LYS A 78 -14.38 -20.81 31.06
N ASN A 79 -14.95 -20.22 32.12
CA ASN A 79 -16.35 -19.82 32.15
C ASN A 79 -16.40 -18.36 32.64
N PRO A 80 -16.65 -17.37 31.76
CA PRO A 80 -17.33 -17.47 30.45
C PRO A 80 -16.40 -17.40 29.21
N ALA A 81 -15.29 -18.16 29.18
CA ALA A 81 -14.30 -18.14 28.10
C ALA A 81 -13.69 -16.75 27.82
N THR A 82 -12.86 -16.26 28.74
CA THR A 82 -12.24 -14.94 28.66
C THR A 82 -10.73 -14.98 28.87
N TYR A 83 -10.02 -14.02 28.29
CA TYR A 83 -8.58 -13.94 28.35
C TYR A 83 -8.08 -12.50 28.51
N TYR A 84 -7.10 -12.29 29.39
CA TYR A 84 -6.43 -11.01 29.53
C TYR A 84 -4.99 -11.17 30.03
N TYR A 85 -4.00 -10.91 29.16
CA TYR A 85 -2.60 -10.85 29.55
C TYR A 85 -2.13 -9.39 29.77
N PRO A 86 -1.79 -8.99 31.02
CA PRO A 86 -1.28 -7.65 31.34
C PRO A 86 0.25 -7.51 31.24
N GLY A 87 0.98 -8.60 30.99
CA GLY A 87 2.44 -8.61 31.07
C GLY A 87 3.13 -8.01 29.85
N SER A 88 4.46 -8.09 29.82
CA SER A 88 5.30 -7.53 28.74
C SER A 88 6.06 -8.58 27.94
N THR A 89 5.89 -9.87 28.23
CA THR A 89 6.61 -10.94 27.52
C THR A 89 6.07 -11.10 26.12
N SER A 90 6.97 -11.22 25.14
CA SER A 90 6.64 -11.36 23.71
C SER A 90 5.55 -12.40 23.43
N PRO A 91 4.69 -12.15 22.44
CA PRO A 91 3.60 -13.04 22.09
C PRO A 91 4.12 -14.38 21.59
N ASN A 92 3.31 -15.42 21.75
CA ASN A 92 3.63 -16.80 21.38
C ASN A 92 2.45 -17.52 20.69
N HIS A 93 1.33 -16.82 20.47
CA HIS A 93 0.12 -17.41 19.93
C HIS A 93 -0.56 -16.47 18.93
N ALA A 94 -1.09 -17.04 17.85
CA ALA A 94 -1.81 -16.31 16.82
C ALA A 94 -3.31 -16.56 16.95
N ILE A 95 -4.12 -15.53 16.72
CA ILE A 95 -5.59 -15.61 16.78
C ILE A 95 -6.20 -14.80 15.64
N VAL A 96 -7.51 -14.97 15.44
CA VAL A 96 -8.29 -14.15 14.50
C VAL A 96 -9.32 -13.37 15.29
N ILE A 97 -9.30 -12.04 15.21
CA ILE A 97 -10.35 -11.18 15.73
C ILE A 97 -11.52 -11.24 14.74
N VAL A 98 -12.73 -11.50 15.25
CA VAL A 98 -13.95 -11.67 14.44
C VAL A 98 -15.11 -10.77 14.88
N GLY A 99 -14.93 -10.04 15.99
CA GLY A 99 -15.96 -9.18 16.54
C GLY A 99 -15.46 -8.44 17.77
N TRP A 100 -16.34 -7.68 18.40
CA TRP A 100 -16.05 -6.95 19.62
C TRP A 100 -17.34 -6.66 20.40
N ASP A 101 -17.18 -6.34 21.67
CA ASP A 101 -18.21 -5.79 22.54
C ASP A 101 -17.58 -4.74 23.46
N ASP A 102 -17.96 -3.48 23.30
CA ASP A 102 -17.45 -2.35 24.08
C ASP A 102 -17.93 -2.35 25.52
N SER A 103 -19.04 -3.03 25.80
CA SER A 103 -19.65 -3.13 27.13
C SER A 103 -19.29 -4.42 27.86
N TYR A 104 -18.42 -5.26 27.29
CA TYR A 104 -18.06 -6.54 27.89
C TYR A 104 -17.39 -6.34 29.24
N SER A 105 -18.02 -6.82 30.31
CA SER A 105 -17.61 -6.49 31.67
C SER A 105 -16.22 -7.02 32.01
N ARG A 106 -15.38 -6.15 32.57
CA ARG A 106 -14.05 -6.48 33.14
C ARG A 106 -14.10 -7.55 34.24
N ASN A 107 -15.26 -7.73 34.88
CA ASN A 107 -15.43 -8.70 35.97
C ASN A 107 -15.56 -10.14 35.47
N ASN A 108 -15.67 -10.35 34.14
CA ASN A 108 -15.72 -11.68 33.53
C ASN A 108 -14.32 -12.31 33.36
N PHE A 109 -13.24 -11.56 33.61
CA PHE A 109 -11.86 -12.01 33.40
C PHE A 109 -11.23 -12.52 34.71
N ALA A 110 -10.40 -13.57 34.61
CA ALA A 110 -9.69 -14.13 35.77
C ALA A 110 -8.78 -13.10 36.46
N THR A 111 -8.11 -12.26 35.66
CA THR A 111 -7.47 -11.02 36.10
C THR A 111 -8.31 -9.87 35.59
N HIS A 112 -8.74 -8.95 36.45
CA HIS A 112 -9.59 -7.84 36.00
C HIS A 112 -8.80 -6.81 35.19
N PRO A 113 -9.11 -6.59 33.89
CA PRO A 113 -8.51 -5.52 33.11
C PRO A 113 -8.90 -4.14 33.67
N PRO A 114 -8.18 -3.05 33.34
CA PRO A 114 -8.48 -1.70 33.85
C PRO A 114 -9.88 -1.16 33.53
N GLY A 115 -10.51 -1.64 32.46
CA GLY A 115 -11.85 -1.22 32.05
C GLY A 115 -12.58 -2.29 31.25
N ASP A 116 -13.84 -2.01 30.94
CA ASP A 116 -14.69 -2.88 30.12
C ASP A 116 -14.26 -2.84 28.64
N GLY A 117 -14.74 -3.81 27.89
CA GLY A 117 -14.51 -3.92 26.46
C GLY A 117 -13.58 -5.07 26.08
N ALA A 118 -13.99 -5.82 25.07
CA ALA A 118 -13.27 -7.00 24.62
C ALA A 118 -13.47 -7.26 23.12
N PHE A 119 -12.43 -7.84 22.50
CA PHE A 119 -12.52 -8.43 21.18
C PHE A 119 -13.04 -9.87 21.30
N LEU A 120 -13.94 -10.26 20.40
CA LEU A 120 -14.28 -11.67 20.19
C LEU A 120 -13.25 -12.27 19.23
N VAL A 121 -12.59 -13.34 19.64
CA VAL A 121 -11.56 -14.00 18.84
C VAL A 121 -11.90 -15.45 18.58
N ARG A 122 -11.51 -15.96 17.41
CA ARG A 122 -11.49 -17.38 17.08
C ARG A 122 -10.08 -17.93 17.30
N ASN A 123 -10.01 -19.05 18.02
CA ASN A 123 -8.78 -19.78 18.31
C ASN A 123 -8.66 -21.03 17.41
N ASN A 124 -7.50 -21.70 17.46
CA ASN A 124 -7.16 -22.87 16.64
C ASN A 124 -6.95 -24.15 17.47
N TRP A 125 -7.66 -24.30 18.60
CA TRP A 125 -7.60 -25.50 19.47
C TRP A 125 -8.88 -26.34 19.44
N GLY A 126 -9.66 -26.22 18.37
CA GLY A 126 -10.90 -26.95 18.18
C GLY A 126 -12.09 -26.36 18.93
N ASP A 127 -13.27 -26.90 18.64
CA ASP A 127 -14.55 -26.35 19.09
C ASP A 127 -14.84 -26.68 20.57
N ASP A 128 -14.15 -27.67 21.16
CA ASP A 128 -14.29 -28.02 22.58
C ASP A 128 -13.62 -27.00 23.53
N TRP A 129 -12.82 -26.09 22.98
CA TRP A 129 -12.13 -25.05 23.74
C TRP A 129 -12.92 -23.74 23.73
N GLY A 130 -13.00 -23.04 24.87
CA GLY A 130 -13.72 -21.78 24.97
C GLY A 130 -15.22 -21.94 24.77
N ASP A 131 -15.81 -21.02 24.03
CA ASP A 131 -17.19 -21.08 23.54
C ASP A 131 -17.16 -21.46 22.06
N LEU A 132 -17.19 -22.75 21.75
CA LEU A 132 -17.12 -23.28 20.37
C LEU A 132 -15.87 -22.84 19.59
N GLY A 133 -14.72 -22.81 20.25
CA GLY A 133 -13.45 -22.34 19.69
C GLY A 133 -13.25 -20.82 19.80
N TYR A 134 -14.19 -20.09 20.38
CA TYR A 134 -14.13 -18.64 20.56
C TYR A 134 -13.85 -18.25 22.00
N CYS A 135 -13.30 -17.05 22.20
CA CYS A 135 -13.22 -16.42 23.52
C CYS A 135 -13.23 -14.89 23.41
N TYR A 136 -13.51 -14.21 24.52
CA TYR A 136 -13.30 -12.78 24.63
C TYR A 136 -11.90 -12.46 25.13
N VAL A 137 -11.17 -11.64 24.38
CA VAL A 137 -9.87 -11.09 24.80
C VAL A 137 -10.07 -9.62 25.16
N SER A 138 -9.68 -9.23 26.37
CA SER A 138 -9.83 -7.82 26.79
C SER A 138 -9.10 -6.88 25.84
N TYR A 139 -9.70 -5.71 25.57
CA TYR A 139 -9.03 -4.61 24.86
C TYR A 139 -7.69 -4.20 25.47
N TYR A 140 -7.52 -4.46 26.77
CA TYR A 140 -6.33 -4.11 27.53
C TYR A 140 -5.20 -5.13 27.42
N ASP A 141 -5.41 -6.26 26.75
CA ASP A 141 -4.34 -7.24 26.50
C ASP A 141 -3.13 -6.58 25.81
N SER A 142 -1.94 -6.90 26.30
CA SER A 142 -0.71 -6.20 25.91
C SER A 142 -0.33 -6.37 24.43
N TRP A 143 -0.79 -7.44 23.78
CA TRP A 143 -0.36 -7.83 22.44
C TRP A 143 -1.47 -7.85 21.40
N ILE A 144 -2.74 -7.98 21.81
CA ILE A 144 -3.83 -7.97 20.86
C ILE A 144 -3.88 -6.66 20.06
N GLY A 145 -4.00 -6.80 18.76
CA GLY A 145 -3.93 -5.71 17.79
C GLY A 145 -2.51 -5.17 17.53
N LYS A 146 -1.45 -5.91 17.88
CA LYS A 146 -0.04 -5.49 17.76
C LYS A 146 0.87 -6.65 17.29
N PRO A 147 0.93 -6.96 15.98
CA PRO A 147 0.26 -6.28 14.87
C PRO A 147 -1.13 -6.83 14.58
N SER A 148 -1.82 -6.18 13.64
CA SER A 148 -3.01 -6.73 12.99
C SER A 148 -2.82 -6.77 11.47
N VAL A 149 -3.34 -7.81 10.82
CA VAL A 149 -3.17 -8.00 9.37
C VAL A 149 -4.50 -8.39 8.74
N GLN A 150 -4.88 -7.67 7.68
CA GLN A 150 -6.03 -7.97 6.83
C GLN A 150 -5.55 -8.61 5.53
N TYR A 151 -6.16 -9.73 5.15
CA TYR A 151 -5.91 -10.39 3.87
C TYR A 151 -7.12 -10.17 2.96
N PHE A 152 -6.87 -9.90 1.69
CA PHE A 152 -7.90 -9.70 0.67
C PHE A 152 -7.75 -10.78 -0.39
N SER A 153 -8.77 -11.63 -0.50
CA SER A 153 -8.82 -12.72 -1.47
C SER A 153 -9.72 -12.37 -2.66
N GLU A 154 -9.31 -12.81 -3.83
CA GLU A 154 -10.04 -12.72 -5.09
C GLU A 154 -10.22 -14.12 -5.71
N SER A 155 -11.02 -14.17 -6.77
CA SER A 155 -11.16 -15.37 -7.60
C SER A 155 -9.83 -15.73 -8.26
N THR A 156 -9.59 -17.03 -8.43
CA THR A 156 -8.39 -17.55 -9.11
C THR A 156 -8.33 -17.24 -10.59
N SER A 157 -9.41 -16.75 -11.20
CA SER A 157 -9.47 -16.38 -12.61
C SER A 157 -9.16 -14.90 -12.89
N ASN A 158 -8.70 -14.15 -11.89
CA ASN A 158 -8.38 -12.72 -12.03
C ASN A 158 -7.14 -12.47 -12.91
N TYR A 159 -6.21 -13.42 -12.91
CA TYR A 159 -4.99 -13.46 -13.71
C TYR A 159 -4.64 -14.93 -14.00
N ASP A 160 -3.98 -15.17 -15.14
CA ASP A 160 -3.66 -16.54 -15.58
C ASP A 160 -2.24 -16.96 -15.16
N SER A 161 -1.35 -16.00 -14.91
CA SER A 161 0.04 -16.29 -14.58
C SER A 161 0.69 -15.24 -13.68
N ILE A 162 1.66 -15.69 -12.90
CA ILE A 162 2.46 -14.90 -11.96
C ILE A 162 3.95 -15.09 -12.27
N TYR A 163 4.63 -13.98 -12.56
CA TYR A 163 6.07 -13.90 -12.69
C TYR A 163 6.67 -13.37 -11.40
N GLN A 164 7.57 -14.14 -10.78
CA GLN A 164 8.15 -13.82 -9.47
C GLN A 164 9.50 -14.53 -9.27
N TYR A 165 10.35 -13.95 -8.43
CA TYR A 165 11.63 -14.54 -8.00
C TYR A 165 11.79 -14.58 -6.48
N ASP A 166 10.73 -14.27 -5.73
CA ASP A 166 10.70 -14.10 -4.27
C ASP A 166 9.64 -15.01 -3.59
N PRO A 167 9.70 -16.35 -3.76
CA PRO A 167 8.71 -17.27 -3.18
C PRO A 167 8.73 -17.35 -1.64
N LEU A 168 9.72 -16.80 -0.96
CA LEU A 168 9.83 -16.68 0.49
C LEU A 168 9.47 -15.25 0.96
N GLY A 169 9.23 -14.33 0.02
CA GLY A 169 8.73 -12.98 0.24
C GLY A 169 9.71 -12.06 0.96
N TRP A 170 9.16 -11.03 1.61
CA TRP A 170 9.94 -10.01 2.30
C TRP A 170 10.65 -10.59 3.55
N VAL A 171 11.98 -10.69 3.47
CA VAL A 171 12.85 -11.16 4.56
C VAL A 171 13.55 -10.00 5.26
N ILE A 172 14.20 -9.13 4.47
CA ILE A 172 14.84 -7.90 4.94
C ILE A 172 14.57 -6.76 3.95
N SER A 173 14.98 -5.55 4.30
CA SER A 173 14.85 -4.39 3.43
C SER A 173 16.21 -3.87 2.97
N PHE A 174 16.31 -3.51 1.70
CA PHE A 174 17.44 -2.82 1.11
C PHE A 174 17.26 -1.30 1.22
N GLY A 175 18.31 -0.64 1.70
CA GLY A 175 18.34 0.81 1.91
C GLY A 175 19.14 1.55 0.85
N THR A 176 18.60 2.68 0.42
CA THR A 176 19.26 3.58 -0.54
C THR A 176 19.99 4.74 0.15
N GLY A 177 19.76 4.93 1.45
CA GLY A 177 20.19 6.13 2.20
C GLY A 177 19.21 7.29 2.08
N SER A 178 18.08 7.09 1.41
CA SER A 178 16.98 8.03 1.25
C SER A 178 15.65 7.33 1.56
N ASP A 179 14.59 8.11 1.78
CA ASP A 179 13.22 7.59 1.88
C ASP A 179 12.68 7.07 0.53
N THR A 180 13.46 7.25 -0.56
CA THR A 180 13.11 6.85 -1.91
C THR A 180 14.10 5.80 -2.43
N GLY A 181 13.59 4.73 -3.04
CA GLY A 181 14.41 3.70 -3.67
C GLY A 181 13.81 3.16 -4.96
N TYR A 182 14.69 2.59 -5.77
CA TYR A 182 14.38 2.12 -7.11
C TYR A 182 14.73 0.64 -7.20
N PHE A 183 13.80 -0.18 -7.70
CA PHE A 183 14.01 -1.61 -7.84
C PHE A 183 13.30 -2.14 -9.07
N ALA A 184 13.80 -3.24 -9.60
CA ALA A 184 13.23 -3.85 -10.79
C ALA A 184 13.43 -5.35 -10.82
N ASN A 185 12.50 -6.04 -11.47
CA ASN A 185 12.66 -7.42 -11.91
C ASN A 185 12.58 -7.48 -13.43
N VAL A 186 13.42 -8.34 -14.01
CA VAL A 186 13.45 -8.67 -15.44
C VAL A 186 12.90 -10.05 -15.62
N PHE A 187 11.81 -10.18 -16.38
CA PHE A 187 11.13 -11.43 -16.66
C PHE A 187 11.24 -11.79 -18.13
N THR A 188 10.96 -13.04 -18.46
CA THR A 188 10.78 -13.51 -19.84
C THR A 188 9.38 -14.09 -19.94
N SER A 189 8.56 -13.54 -20.84
CA SER A 189 7.20 -14.03 -21.05
C SER A 189 7.22 -15.47 -21.59
N SER A 190 6.36 -16.33 -21.05
CA SER A 190 6.32 -17.76 -21.35
C SER A 190 5.38 -18.11 -22.52
N GLN A 191 4.49 -17.19 -22.89
CA GLN A 191 3.43 -17.32 -23.88
C GLN A 191 3.01 -15.94 -24.41
N ASP A 192 2.17 -15.88 -25.44
CA ASP A 192 1.59 -14.61 -25.86
C ASP A 192 0.51 -14.19 -24.83
N GLU A 193 0.71 -13.04 -24.20
CA GLU A 193 -0.09 -12.61 -23.05
C GLU A 193 -0.07 -11.10 -22.86
N GLU A 194 -0.79 -10.59 -21.86
CA GLU A 194 -0.78 -9.18 -21.50
C GLU A 194 -0.46 -9.02 -20.00
N LEU A 195 0.52 -8.19 -19.68
CA LEU A 195 0.79 -7.77 -18.30
C LEU A 195 -0.34 -6.85 -17.82
N ALA A 196 -1.02 -7.27 -16.76
CA ALA A 196 -2.23 -6.62 -16.27
C ALA A 196 -2.05 -6.00 -14.88
N ALA A 197 -1.16 -6.53 -14.03
CA ALA A 197 -0.92 -5.98 -12.71
C ALA A 197 0.50 -6.22 -12.19
N VAL A 198 0.88 -5.47 -11.16
CA VAL A 198 2.20 -5.51 -10.52
C VAL A 198 2.05 -5.58 -9.01
N GLY A 199 2.74 -6.52 -8.36
CA GLY A 199 2.65 -6.72 -6.91
C GLY A 199 3.96 -6.45 -6.17
N PHE A 200 3.93 -5.67 -5.09
CA PHE A 200 5.12 -5.36 -4.28
C PHE A 200 4.75 -4.93 -2.85
N PHE A 201 5.75 -4.84 -1.99
CA PHE A 201 5.58 -4.44 -0.58
C PHE A 201 5.77 -2.96 -0.34
N THR A 202 5.06 -2.41 0.64
CA THR A 202 5.36 -1.13 1.28
C THR A 202 5.58 -1.32 2.78
N ALA A 203 6.64 -0.70 3.31
CA ALA A 203 7.04 -0.89 4.70
C ALA A 203 6.32 0.04 5.69
N VAL A 204 5.78 1.16 5.19
CA VAL A 204 5.16 2.21 5.99
C VAL A 204 3.87 2.72 5.32
N PRO A 205 2.93 3.28 6.10
CA PRO A 205 1.80 4.06 5.59
C PRO A 205 2.21 5.20 4.66
N ASP A 206 1.25 5.68 3.88
CA ASP A 206 1.38 6.82 2.97
C ASP A 206 2.54 6.70 1.96
N SER A 207 2.93 5.46 1.65
CA SER A 207 3.98 5.19 0.67
C SER A 207 3.47 5.53 -0.73
N THR A 208 4.27 6.24 -1.52
CA THR A 208 3.93 6.59 -2.91
C THR A 208 4.81 5.83 -3.88
N TYR A 209 4.27 5.50 -5.04
CA TYR A 209 4.99 4.74 -6.05
C TYR A 209 4.84 5.30 -7.46
N GLN A 210 5.80 4.94 -8.31
CA GLN A 210 5.71 5.00 -9.76
C GLN A 210 6.16 3.64 -10.32
N ILE A 211 5.32 3.02 -11.15
CA ILE A 211 5.60 1.81 -11.93
C ILE A 211 5.91 2.23 -13.36
N GLU A 212 6.97 1.66 -13.93
CA GLU A 212 7.31 1.75 -15.33
C GLU A 212 7.54 0.34 -15.89
N VAL A 213 6.94 0.02 -17.04
CA VAL A 213 7.15 -1.26 -17.71
C VAL A 213 7.94 -1.03 -18.99
N TYR A 214 8.97 -1.83 -19.22
CA TYR A 214 9.77 -1.81 -20.44
C TYR A 214 9.75 -3.16 -21.13
N ARG A 215 9.71 -3.11 -22.45
CA ARG A 215 9.67 -4.27 -23.35
C ARG A 215 10.97 -4.40 -24.14
N GLY A 216 11.25 -5.61 -24.65
CA GLY A 216 12.44 -5.89 -25.44
C GLY A 216 13.76 -5.55 -24.75
N ILE A 217 13.86 -5.71 -23.44
CA ILE A 217 15.05 -5.34 -22.67
C ILE A 217 16.17 -6.39 -22.79
N SER A 218 17.43 -5.96 -22.67
CA SER A 218 18.60 -6.84 -22.85
C SER A 218 19.50 -6.91 -21.61
N SER A 219 20.26 -5.85 -21.32
CA SER A 219 21.34 -5.84 -20.31
C SER A 219 21.07 -4.93 -19.11
N SER A 220 20.04 -4.09 -19.18
CA SER A 220 19.64 -3.14 -18.13
C SER A 220 18.15 -3.31 -17.87
N PRO A 221 17.69 -3.15 -16.60
CA PRO A 221 16.27 -3.21 -16.29
C PRO A 221 15.49 -2.01 -16.84
N ARG A 222 16.16 -0.93 -17.27
CA ARG A 222 15.49 0.26 -17.81
C ARG A 222 15.79 0.43 -19.30
N GLY A 223 14.72 0.51 -20.11
CA GLY A 223 14.80 0.82 -21.53
C GLY A 223 14.74 2.31 -21.84
N ARG A 224 14.66 2.69 -23.13
CA ARG A 224 14.57 4.10 -23.56
C ARG A 224 13.18 4.71 -23.35
N THR A 225 12.13 3.92 -23.57
CA THR A 225 10.75 4.37 -23.50
C THR A 225 9.92 3.30 -22.79
N ALA A 226 9.21 3.72 -21.75
CA ALA A 226 8.30 2.84 -21.02
C ALA A 226 7.03 2.60 -21.85
N SER A 227 6.54 1.37 -21.86
CA SER A 227 5.23 1.02 -22.44
C SER A 227 4.09 1.61 -21.61
N ILE A 228 4.28 1.73 -20.29
CA ILE A 228 3.36 2.42 -19.38
C ILE A 228 4.15 3.06 -18.25
N VAL A 229 3.62 4.19 -17.76
CA VAL A 229 4.02 4.82 -16.50
C VAL A 229 2.76 5.03 -15.67
N GLN A 230 2.76 4.56 -14.42
CA GLN A 230 1.61 4.70 -13.53
C GLN A 230 2.07 5.04 -12.12
N THR A 231 1.39 5.99 -11.49
CA THR A 231 1.69 6.42 -10.12
C THR A 231 0.53 6.12 -9.19
N GLY A 232 0.82 6.11 -7.90
CA GLY A 232 -0.20 5.95 -6.87
C GLY A 232 0.37 6.05 -5.46
N SER A 233 -0.47 5.72 -4.48
CA SER A 233 -0.12 5.72 -3.07
C SER A 233 -0.90 4.67 -2.31
N PHE A 234 -0.32 4.15 -1.23
CA PHE A 234 -0.99 3.24 -0.32
C PHE A 234 -1.14 3.87 1.06
N PRO A 235 -2.36 3.90 1.64
CA PRO A 235 -2.59 4.47 2.97
C PRO A 235 -1.98 3.61 4.09
N PHE A 236 -1.62 2.36 3.80
CA PHE A 236 -1.08 1.43 4.77
C PHE A 236 0.15 0.69 4.24
N ALA A 237 0.97 0.20 5.18
CA ALA A 237 2.00 -0.78 4.87
C ALA A 237 1.34 -2.11 4.47
N GLY A 238 2.03 -2.93 3.68
CA GLY A 238 1.44 -4.19 3.21
C GLY A 238 2.14 -4.82 2.01
N TYR A 239 1.50 -5.86 1.49
CA TYR A 239 1.72 -6.36 0.14
C TYR A 239 0.54 -5.88 -0.71
N HIS A 240 0.84 -5.21 -1.83
CA HIS A 240 -0.19 -4.59 -2.66
C HIS A 240 -0.08 -5.08 -4.08
N THR A 241 -1.23 -5.22 -4.75
CA THR A 241 -1.29 -5.43 -6.20
C THR A 241 -1.89 -4.21 -6.87
N VAL A 242 -1.16 -3.64 -7.82
CA VAL A 242 -1.58 -2.51 -8.64
C VAL A 242 -2.04 -3.01 -10.00
N ASP A 243 -3.33 -2.87 -10.29
CA ASP A 243 -3.85 -3.00 -11.65
C ASP A 243 -3.25 -1.91 -12.56
N LEU A 244 -2.75 -2.31 -13.71
CA LEU A 244 -2.26 -1.39 -14.72
C LEU A 244 -3.44 -0.74 -15.46
N ALA A 245 -3.38 0.58 -15.62
CA ALA A 245 -4.42 1.35 -16.32
C ALA A 245 -4.56 0.96 -17.80
N SER A 246 -3.51 0.39 -18.38
CA SER A 246 -3.54 -0.29 -19.67
C SER A 246 -2.70 -1.56 -19.57
N ALA A 247 -3.23 -2.67 -20.07
CA ALA A 247 -2.46 -3.89 -20.19
C ALA A 247 -1.31 -3.69 -21.20
N VAL A 248 -0.19 -4.37 -20.97
CA VAL A 248 0.99 -4.31 -21.85
C VAL A 248 1.11 -5.65 -22.58
N PRO A 249 0.93 -5.70 -23.92
CA PRO A 249 1.05 -6.95 -24.67
C PRO A 249 2.50 -7.43 -24.68
N LEU A 250 2.68 -8.74 -24.52
CA LEU A 250 3.96 -9.44 -24.46
C LEU A 250 3.93 -10.60 -25.44
N GLU A 251 5.01 -10.75 -26.20
CA GLU A 251 5.22 -11.91 -27.07
C GLU A 251 5.92 -13.02 -26.30
N ARG A 252 5.61 -14.28 -26.63
CA ARG A 252 6.33 -15.43 -26.07
C ARG A 252 7.85 -15.29 -26.25
N GLY A 253 8.58 -15.42 -25.15
CA GLY A 253 10.04 -15.30 -25.12
C GLY A 253 10.55 -13.85 -25.07
N GLU A 254 9.67 -12.86 -25.10
CA GLU A 254 10.03 -11.46 -24.94
C GLU A 254 10.49 -11.19 -23.50
N LYS A 255 11.62 -10.49 -23.37
CA LYS A 255 12.05 -9.96 -22.08
C LYS A 255 11.38 -8.64 -21.79
N PHE A 256 10.81 -8.52 -20.60
CA PHE A 256 10.25 -7.29 -20.09
C PHE A 256 10.74 -7.02 -18.67
N SER A 257 10.76 -5.77 -18.26
CA SER A 257 11.00 -5.39 -16.87
C SER A 257 9.85 -4.62 -16.29
N VAL A 258 9.69 -4.80 -15.00
CA VAL A 258 8.89 -3.94 -14.14
C VAL A 258 9.86 -3.15 -13.27
N VAL A 259 9.81 -1.83 -13.37
CA VAL A 259 10.63 -0.90 -12.60
C VAL A 259 9.71 -0.14 -11.65
N VAL A 260 10.06 -0.12 -10.36
CA VAL A 260 9.31 0.60 -9.32
C VAL A 260 10.21 1.63 -8.67
N THR A 261 9.74 2.88 -8.68
CA THR A 261 10.22 3.92 -7.77
C THR A 261 9.27 3.94 -6.58
N LEU A 262 9.79 3.76 -5.37
CA LEU A 262 8.99 3.72 -4.15
C LEU A 262 9.53 4.72 -3.14
N ARG A 263 8.64 5.54 -2.59
CA ARG A 263 8.91 6.43 -1.47
C ARG A 263 8.21 5.91 -0.22
N THR A 264 8.97 5.73 0.85
CA THR A 264 8.53 5.30 2.18
C THR A 264 8.80 6.40 3.21
N PRO A 265 7.83 7.30 3.48
CA PRO A 265 8.04 8.45 4.36
C PRO A 265 8.66 8.07 5.72
N GLY A 266 9.76 8.73 6.08
CA GLY A 266 10.45 8.50 7.36
C GLY A 266 11.19 7.17 7.49
N TYR A 267 11.26 6.35 6.43
CA TYR A 267 11.93 5.05 6.44
C TYR A 267 12.90 4.92 5.27
N VAL A 268 14.19 4.70 5.55
CA VAL A 268 15.27 4.74 4.55
C VAL A 268 15.63 3.36 3.96
N TYR A 269 14.77 2.36 4.18
CA TYR A 269 14.92 1.01 3.61
C TYR A 269 13.71 0.62 2.75
N PRO A 270 13.42 1.37 1.67
CA PRO A 270 12.17 1.24 0.91
C PRO A 270 11.97 -0.13 0.25
N VAL A 271 13.05 -0.82 -0.15
CA VAL A 271 12.94 -1.98 -1.04
C VAL A 271 12.89 -3.28 -0.24
N ALA A 272 11.77 -3.99 -0.28
CA ALA A 272 11.67 -5.33 0.28
C ALA A 272 12.46 -6.34 -0.58
N ILE A 273 13.26 -7.20 0.07
CA ILE A 273 14.05 -8.23 -0.60
C ILE A 273 13.87 -9.61 0.05
N GLU A 274 13.84 -10.63 -0.80
CA GLU A 274 14.07 -12.02 -0.40
C GLU A 274 15.58 -12.23 -0.28
N TYR A 275 16.02 -12.78 0.85
CA TYR A 275 17.44 -12.98 1.17
C TYR A 275 17.63 -14.33 1.89
N PRO A 276 18.74 -15.06 1.70
CA PRO A 276 19.02 -16.31 2.42
C PRO A 276 19.38 -16.06 3.89
N TYR A 277 18.38 -16.05 4.77
CA TYR A 277 18.57 -15.91 6.21
C TYR A 277 18.63 -17.29 6.88
N ASN A 278 19.69 -17.54 7.66
CA ASN A 278 19.91 -18.84 8.28
C ASN A 278 18.75 -19.24 9.21
N GLY A 279 18.25 -20.47 9.06
CA GLY A 279 17.11 -20.99 9.83
C GLY A 279 15.74 -20.44 9.46
N TYR A 280 15.63 -19.56 8.45
CA TYR A 280 14.35 -18.99 8.02
C TYR A 280 14.13 -19.11 6.50
N SER A 281 15.01 -18.50 5.71
CA SER A 281 14.88 -18.40 4.25
C SER A 281 16.11 -18.94 3.52
N THR A 282 16.82 -19.92 4.09
CA THR A 282 18.04 -20.53 3.51
C THR A 282 17.86 -21.11 2.10
N LYS A 283 16.62 -21.36 1.69
CA LYS A 283 16.26 -21.84 0.36
C LYS A 283 16.06 -20.73 -0.67
N ALA A 284 16.25 -19.45 -0.32
CA ALA A 284 16.25 -18.34 -1.28
C ALA A 284 17.31 -18.59 -2.37
N ARG A 285 16.94 -18.32 -3.63
CA ARG A 285 17.80 -18.50 -4.80
C ARG A 285 17.59 -17.32 -5.73
N ALA A 286 18.66 -16.90 -6.40
CA ALA A 286 18.61 -15.86 -7.42
C ALA A 286 19.65 -16.13 -8.51
N ARG A 287 19.38 -15.66 -9.71
CA ARG A 287 20.33 -15.65 -10.83
C ARG A 287 20.68 -14.22 -11.20
N ALA A 288 21.88 -14.04 -11.73
CA ALA A 288 22.29 -12.76 -12.30
C ALA A 288 21.33 -12.37 -13.43
N GLY A 289 20.96 -11.09 -13.46
CA GLY A 289 20.05 -10.48 -14.41
C GLY A 289 18.57 -10.48 -13.97
N GLU A 290 18.19 -11.17 -12.89
CA GLU A 290 16.80 -11.25 -12.43
C GLU A 290 16.34 -9.96 -11.72
N SER A 291 17.04 -9.58 -10.65
CA SER A 291 16.67 -8.46 -9.78
C SER A 291 17.72 -7.35 -9.77
N TRP A 292 17.23 -6.11 -9.78
CA TRP A 292 18.07 -4.91 -9.83
C TRP A 292 17.61 -3.88 -8.82
N VAL A 293 18.58 -3.10 -8.32
CA VAL A 293 18.34 -1.97 -7.42
C VAL A 293 19.09 -0.74 -7.90
N SER A 294 18.59 0.44 -7.55
CA SER A 294 19.23 1.72 -7.82
C SER A 294 18.95 2.72 -6.70
N LYS A 295 19.89 3.64 -6.49
CA LYS A 295 19.75 4.75 -5.52
C LYS A 295 19.25 6.04 -6.16
N ASP A 296 19.46 6.21 -7.47
CA ASP A 296 19.22 7.44 -8.23
C ASP A 296 18.24 7.24 -9.40
N GLY A 297 17.83 6.00 -9.67
CA GLY A 297 16.97 5.64 -10.81
C GLY A 297 17.69 5.61 -12.16
N ALA A 298 18.98 5.95 -12.20
CA ALA A 298 19.80 6.04 -13.40
C ALA A 298 20.87 4.93 -13.45
N THR A 299 21.57 4.70 -12.34
CA THR A 299 22.61 3.69 -12.21
C THR A 299 22.03 2.45 -11.56
N TRP A 300 21.99 1.35 -12.30
CA TRP A 300 21.37 0.09 -11.87
C TRP A 300 22.41 -0.97 -11.56
N THR A 301 22.23 -1.62 -10.41
CA THR A 301 23.09 -2.71 -9.94
C THR A 301 22.25 -3.97 -9.84
N ASP A 302 22.74 -5.06 -10.45
CA ASP A 302 22.21 -6.40 -10.21
C ASP A 302 22.42 -6.74 -8.74
N ILE A 303 21.33 -7.00 -8.02
CA ILE A 303 21.38 -7.15 -6.57
C ILE A 303 22.24 -8.35 -6.16
N THR A 304 22.38 -9.37 -7.01
CA THR A 304 23.18 -10.57 -6.73
C THR A 304 24.67 -10.28 -6.57
N THR A 305 25.15 -9.17 -7.14
CA THR A 305 26.53 -8.70 -7.00
C THR A 305 26.82 -8.15 -5.60
N SER A 306 25.80 -7.66 -4.91
CA SER A 306 25.89 -7.12 -3.55
C SER A 306 25.43 -8.14 -2.50
N TYR A 307 24.40 -8.92 -2.83
CA TYR A 307 23.80 -9.94 -1.97
C TYR A 307 23.52 -11.19 -2.78
N ALA A 308 24.35 -12.23 -2.62
CA ALA A 308 24.14 -13.50 -3.31
C ALA A 308 22.76 -14.11 -2.99
N ASN A 309 22.16 -14.78 -3.98
CA ASN A 309 20.86 -15.46 -3.86
C ASN A 309 19.71 -14.56 -3.36
N THR A 310 19.71 -13.29 -3.75
CA THR A 310 18.75 -12.28 -3.30
C THR A 310 17.95 -11.76 -4.47
N ASN A 311 16.65 -11.58 -4.29
CA ASN A 311 15.75 -10.97 -5.27
C ASN A 311 14.92 -9.86 -4.61
N VAL A 312 14.54 -8.85 -5.39
CA VAL A 312 13.57 -7.84 -4.94
C VAL A 312 12.17 -8.46 -4.93
N CYS A 313 11.38 -8.11 -3.92
CA CYS A 313 10.00 -8.61 -3.78
C CYS A 313 9.06 -7.84 -4.73
N LEU A 314 9.07 -8.25 -6.00
CA LEU A 314 8.33 -7.63 -7.08
C LEU A 314 7.78 -8.70 -8.03
N LYS A 315 6.48 -8.66 -8.25
CA LYS A 315 5.72 -9.66 -9.00
C LYS A 315 5.00 -9.02 -10.17
N ALA A 316 4.81 -9.77 -11.24
CA ALA A 316 4.06 -9.36 -12.43
C ALA A 316 2.95 -10.38 -12.70
N PHE A 317 1.74 -9.89 -12.93
CA PHE A 317 0.55 -10.72 -13.17
C PHE A 317 0.04 -10.51 -14.59
N THR A 318 -0.16 -11.60 -15.32
CA THR A 318 -0.55 -11.57 -16.73
C THR A 318 -1.87 -12.28 -16.98
N ARG A 319 -2.47 -11.98 -18.14
CA ARG A 319 -3.65 -12.66 -18.70
C ARG A 319 -3.39 -13.11 -20.12
N SER A 320 -4.07 -14.15 -20.53
CA SER A 320 -4.11 -14.64 -21.91
C SER A 320 -4.63 -13.52 -22.82
N SER A 321 -3.95 -13.31 -23.95
CA SER A 321 -4.31 -12.26 -24.90
C SER A 321 -5.76 -12.41 -25.38
N GLY A 322 -6.52 -11.30 -25.39
CA GLY A 322 -7.92 -11.28 -25.87
C GLY A 322 -8.99 -11.58 -24.82
N THR A 323 -8.60 -11.84 -23.56
CA THR A 323 -9.56 -12.02 -22.46
C THR A 323 -9.91 -10.66 -21.84
N SER A 324 -11.05 -10.08 -22.25
CA SER A 324 -11.53 -8.79 -21.73
C SER A 324 -12.26 -8.93 -20.39
N VAL A 325 -11.71 -9.68 -19.44
CA VAL A 325 -12.20 -9.66 -18.06
C VAL A 325 -11.61 -8.43 -17.39
N ILE A 326 -12.42 -7.40 -17.19
CA ILE A 326 -12.04 -6.28 -16.34
C ILE A 326 -11.99 -6.87 -14.92
N PRO A 327 -10.82 -6.89 -14.26
CA PRO A 327 -10.74 -7.32 -12.87
C PRO A 327 -11.65 -6.39 -12.07
N VAL A 328 -12.45 -6.95 -11.17
CA VAL A 328 -13.03 -6.15 -10.10
C VAL A 328 -11.87 -5.96 -9.12
N PRO A 329 -11.27 -4.75 -9.04
CA PRO A 329 -10.11 -4.58 -8.19
C PRO A 329 -10.49 -4.88 -6.75
N THR A 330 -9.58 -5.50 -5.99
CA THR A 330 -9.54 -5.28 -4.55
C THR A 330 -9.54 -3.77 -4.34
N ARG A 331 -10.64 -3.24 -3.80
CA ARG A 331 -10.62 -1.86 -3.29
C ARG A 331 -9.58 -1.88 -2.19
N THR A 332 -8.44 -1.21 -2.40
CA THR A 332 -7.60 -0.75 -1.29
C THR A 332 -8.57 -0.21 -0.25
N PRO A 333 -8.54 -0.66 1.02
CA PRO A 333 -9.48 -0.21 2.01
C PRO A 333 -9.47 1.32 1.98
N VAL A 334 -10.54 1.89 1.44
CA VAL A 334 -10.77 3.32 1.55
C VAL A 334 -10.95 3.47 3.03
N VAL A 335 -9.98 4.14 3.67
CA VAL A 335 -10.20 4.65 5.02
C VAL A 335 -11.38 5.60 4.87
N ILE A 336 -12.59 5.07 5.06
CA ILE A 336 -13.67 5.88 5.57
C ILE A 336 -13.11 6.31 6.92
N PRO A 337 -12.86 7.59 7.20
CA PRO A 337 -12.39 8.00 8.51
C PRO A 337 -13.28 7.32 9.54
N THR A 338 -12.71 6.41 10.33
CA THR A 338 -13.45 5.88 11.47
C THR A 338 -13.54 7.04 12.42
N ASN A 339 -14.74 7.62 12.49
CA ASN A 339 -15.09 8.56 13.54
C ASN A 339 -14.56 7.97 14.85
N PRO A 340 -13.74 8.70 15.62
CA PRO A 340 -13.67 8.44 17.05
C PRO A 340 -15.11 8.39 17.59
N SER A 341 -15.36 7.40 18.44
CA SER A 341 -16.65 7.14 19.10
C SER A 341 -17.51 8.40 19.26
N ALA A 342 -18.74 8.32 18.72
CA ALA A 342 -19.75 9.37 18.72
C ALA A 342 -19.84 10.12 20.06
N GLY A 343 -19.36 11.36 20.05
CA GLY A 343 -19.47 12.33 21.13
C GLY A 343 -19.84 13.70 20.59
N VAL A 344 -21.09 13.86 20.11
CA VAL A 344 -21.83 15.13 19.99
C VAL A 344 -21.13 16.30 19.28
N ASP A 345 -20.53 16.10 18.10
CA ASP A 345 -20.25 17.25 17.23
C ASP A 345 -21.20 17.31 16.03
N LYS A 346 -21.88 18.45 15.91
CA LYS A 346 -22.83 18.78 14.83
C LYS A 346 -22.37 20.01 14.03
N LYS A 347 -21.24 20.62 14.40
CA LYS A 347 -20.75 21.82 13.74
C LYS A 347 -19.96 21.39 12.52
N ALA A 348 -20.32 21.91 11.35
CA ALA A 348 -19.59 21.63 10.13
C ALA A 348 -18.32 22.48 10.01
N PRO A 349 -17.27 21.97 9.32
CA PRO A 349 -16.07 22.73 9.00
C PRO A 349 -16.36 24.08 8.34
N VAL A 350 -15.58 25.09 8.71
CA VAL A 350 -15.58 26.39 8.02
C VAL A 350 -14.54 26.34 6.92
N VAL A 351 -14.96 26.55 5.67
CA VAL A 351 -14.07 26.54 4.49
C VAL A 351 -14.02 27.95 3.89
N SER A 352 -12.81 28.41 3.54
CA SER A 352 -12.61 29.67 2.84
C SER A 352 -11.71 29.47 1.61
N ILE A 353 -12.09 30.09 0.48
CA ILE A 353 -11.30 30.08 -0.76
C ILE A 353 -10.77 31.49 -1.01
N THR A 354 -9.46 31.65 -1.00
CA THR A 354 -8.76 32.93 -1.22
C THR A 354 -8.29 33.10 -2.66
N GLN A 355 -8.02 32.01 -3.38
CA GLN A 355 -7.77 31.99 -4.82
C GLN A 355 -8.50 30.81 -5.49
N PRO A 356 -8.99 30.95 -6.73
CA PRO A 356 -8.96 32.16 -7.55
C PRO A 356 -9.92 33.25 -7.04
N SER A 357 -9.68 34.50 -7.46
CA SER A 357 -10.66 35.57 -7.24
C SER A 357 -11.98 35.26 -7.96
N THR A 358 -13.09 35.77 -7.42
CA THR A 358 -14.41 35.53 -8.03
C THR A 358 -14.46 36.15 -9.42
N MET A 359 -14.95 35.37 -10.40
CA MET A 359 -14.99 35.71 -11.82
C MET A 359 -13.62 35.92 -12.47
N ALA A 360 -12.55 35.37 -11.88
CA ALA A 360 -11.25 35.28 -12.55
C ALA A 360 -11.39 34.61 -13.92
N ARG A 361 -10.59 35.08 -14.89
CA ARG A 361 -10.70 34.70 -16.30
C ARG A 361 -9.50 33.86 -16.69
N TYR A 362 -9.78 32.72 -17.33
CA TYR A 362 -8.78 31.77 -17.79
C TYR A 362 -9.11 31.30 -19.21
N THR A 363 -8.18 30.59 -19.83
CA THR A 363 -8.38 29.89 -21.11
C THR A 363 -8.24 28.38 -20.90
N PRO A 364 -8.79 27.54 -21.79
CA PRO A 364 -8.49 26.11 -21.79
C PRO A 364 -6.98 25.85 -21.77
N GLY A 365 -6.56 24.80 -21.07
CA GLY A 365 -5.15 24.43 -20.89
C GLY A 365 -4.38 25.26 -19.85
N SER A 366 -4.93 26.39 -19.37
CA SER A 366 -4.24 27.21 -18.36
C SER A 366 -4.33 26.63 -16.94
N ALA A 367 -3.30 26.88 -16.14
CA ALA A 367 -3.22 26.45 -14.75
C ALA A 367 -3.89 27.45 -13.80
N VAL A 368 -4.75 26.96 -12.90
CA VAL A 368 -5.47 27.73 -11.87
C VAL A 368 -4.96 27.31 -10.50
N GLY A 369 -4.42 28.27 -9.73
CA GLY A 369 -4.11 28.06 -8.32
C GLY A 369 -5.38 28.16 -7.46
N ILE A 370 -5.79 27.06 -6.85
CA ILE A 370 -6.90 26.99 -5.90
C ILE A 370 -6.28 27.03 -4.50
N THR A 371 -6.47 28.12 -3.76
CA THR A 371 -5.93 28.29 -2.40
C THR A 371 -7.08 28.35 -1.40
N TRP A 372 -7.01 27.52 -0.37
CA TRP A 372 -8.05 27.42 0.65
C TRP A 372 -7.48 27.26 2.07
N SER A 373 -8.36 27.51 3.04
CA SER A 373 -8.20 27.06 4.41
C SER A 373 -9.51 26.45 4.91
N SER A 374 -9.40 25.39 5.70
CA SER A 374 -10.53 24.80 6.41
C SER A 374 -10.19 24.58 7.88
N THR A 375 -11.13 24.87 8.76
CA THR A 375 -10.98 24.69 10.21
C THR A 375 -12.25 24.16 10.82
N ASP A 376 -12.11 23.38 11.89
CA ASP A 376 -13.22 22.82 12.65
C ASP A 376 -12.83 22.60 14.12
N ASN A 377 -13.80 22.47 15.03
CA ASN A 377 -13.57 22.23 16.45
C ASN A 377 -13.14 20.80 16.79
N VAL A 378 -13.44 19.79 15.96
CA VAL A 378 -12.92 18.41 16.12
C VAL A 378 -11.88 18.05 15.06
N GLY A 379 -11.42 19.03 14.30
CA GLY A 379 -10.41 18.87 13.25
C GLY A 379 -10.99 18.43 11.91
N VAL A 380 -10.32 18.82 10.82
CA VAL A 380 -10.71 18.46 9.45
C VAL A 380 -9.95 17.20 9.03
N VAL A 381 -10.68 16.14 8.68
CA VAL A 381 -10.12 14.82 8.36
C VAL A 381 -9.99 14.56 6.86
N SER A 382 -10.77 15.24 6.02
CA SER A 382 -10.66 15.11 4.57
C SER A 382 -11.08 16.39 3.86
N VAL A 383 -10.38 16.74 2.78
CA VAL A 383 -10.74 17.83 1.88
C VAL A 383 -10.71 17.34 0.43
N SER A 384 -11.74 17.69 -0.35
CA SER A 384 -11.83 17.42 -1.78
C SER A 384 -12.09 18.70 -2.59
N LEU A 385 -11.56 18.73 -3.81
CA LEU A 385 -11.76 19.80 -4.78
C LEU A 385 -12.56 19.24 -5.95
N VAL A 386 -13.63 19.94 -6.30
CA VAL A 386 -14.51 19.57 -7.40
C VAL A 386 -14.86 20.80 -8.23
N TYR A 387 -15.22 20.61 -9.51
CA TYR A 387 -15.76 21.67 -10.34
C TYR A 387 -17.12 21.29 -10.94
N SER A 388 -17.89 22.30 -11.35
CA SER A 388 -19.18 22.13 -12.00
C SER A 388 -19.32 23.09 -13.18
N VAL A 389 -19.84 22.58 -14.29
CA VAL A 389 -20.12 23.33 -15.52
C VAL A 389 -21.62 23.65 -15.67
N ASP A 390 -22.47 23.15 -14.78
CA ASP A 390 -23.92 23.23 -14.87
C ASP A 390 -24.57 23.93 -13.66
N ARG A 391 -23.84 24.91 -13.12
CA ARG A 391 -24.24 25.73 -11.96
C ARG A 391 -24.44 24.92 -10.67
N GLY A 392 -23.63 23.89 -10.50
CA GLY A 392 -23.56 23.08 -9.29
C GLY A 392 -24.58 21.95 -9.22
N LYS A 393 -25.20 21.56 -10.36
CA LYS A 393 -26.11 20.42 -10.42
C LYS A 393 -25.33 19.10 -10.44
N ASN A 394 -24.26 19.03 -11.22
CA ASN A 394 -23.30 17.94 -11.24
C ASN A 394 -21.90 18.47 -10.93
N TRP A 395 -21.11 17.67 -10.22
CA TRP A 395 -19.76 17.98 -9.79
C TRP A 395 -18.79 16.93 -10.33
N ILE A 396 -17.65 17.38 -10.84
CA ILE A 396 -16.57 16.58 -11.42
C ILE A 396 -15.33 16.77 -10.55
N ASP A 397 -14.62 15.69 -10.24
CA ASP A 397 -13.48 15.73 -9.34
C ASP A 397 -12.26 16.44 -9.96
N ILE A 398 -11.66 17.34 -9.18
CA ILE A 398 -10.32 17.90 -9.43
C ILE A 398 -9.28 17.09 -8.65
N SER A 399 -9.56 16.85 -7.36
CA SER A 399 -8.76 16.03 -6.46
C SER A 399 -9.62 15.55 -5.30
N GLN A 400 -9.46 14.28 -4.92
CA GLN A 400 -10.26 13.65 -3.87
C GLN A 400 -9.61 13.73 -2.49
N SER A 401 -8.32 14.07 -2.40
CA SER A 401 -7.59 14.20 -1.14
C SER A 401 -6.53 15.29 -1.24
N VAL A 402 -6.70 16.34 -0.43
CA VAL A 402 -5.73 17.42 -0.25
C VAL A 402 -5.65 17.81 1.24
N PRO A 403 -4.57 18.52 1.66
CA PRO A 403 -4.46 18.99 3.04
C PRO A 403 -5.58 19.96 3.47
N ALA A 404 -5.78 20.13 4.79
CA ALA A 404 -6.81 21.01 5.35
C ALA A 404 -6.66 22.49 4.92
N SER A 405 -5.44 22.93 4.62
CA SER A 405 -5.14 24.22 4.01
C SER A 405 -3.98 24.07 3.03
N GLY A 406 -3.96 24.88 1.98
CA GLY A 406 -2.92 24.79 0.98
C GLY A 406 -3.30 25.41 -0.35
N THR A 407 -2.46 25.18 -1.35
CA THR A 407 -2.72 25.55 -2.74
C THR A 407 -2.60 24.31 -3.62
N TYR A 408 -3.56 24.14 -4.52
CA TYR A 408 -3.57 23.09 -5.54
C TYR A 408 -3.62 23.73 -6.93
N THR A 409 -2.73 23.30 -7.81
CA THR A 409 -2.71 23.78 -9.20
C THR A 409 -3.56 22.87 -10.06
N TRP A 410 -4.69 23.37 -10.54
CA TRP A 410 -5.59 22.67 -11.45
C TRP A 410 -5.40 23.15 -12.88
N THR A 411 -5.10 22.24 -13.80
CA THR A 411 -5.06 22.55 -15.25
C THR A 411 -6.47 22.43 -15.84
N ILE A 412 -6.97 23.51 -16.45
CA ILE A 412 -8.29 23.54 -17.06
C ILE A 412 -8.31 22.62 -18.30
N PRO A 413 -9.28 21.68 -18.42
CA PRO A 413 -9.40 20.82 -19.59
C PRO A 413 -9.55 21.60 -20.91
N GLU A 414 -8.91 21.13 -21.98
CA GLU A 414 -8.81 21.80 -23.30
C GLU A 414 -10.16 22.09 -23.99
N GLY A 415 -11.25 21.42 -23.60
CA GLY A 415 -12.60 21.64 -24.14
C GLY A 415 -13.52 22.51 -23.27
N LEU A 416 -13.06 22.97 -22.11
CA LEU A 416 -13.93 23.57 -21.11
C LEU A 416 -14.11 25.07 -21.36
N THR A 417 -15.35 25.55 -21.48
CA THR A 417 -15.66 26.97 -21.75
C THR A 417 -16.84 27.45 -20.91
N GLY A 418 -16.96 28.78 -20.73
CA GLY A 418 -18.07 29.38 -20.01
C GLY A 418 -17.84 29.53 -18.50
N SER A 419 -18.93 29.59 -17.74
CA SER A 419 -18.90 29.79 -16.28
C SER A 419 -18.71 28.46 -15.56
N VAL A 420 -17.72 28.40 -14.67
CA VAL A 420 -17.33 27.16 -13.96
C VAL A 420 -17.30 27.45 -12.47
N MET A 421 -17.95 26.60 -11.68
CA MET A 421 -17.89 26.67 -10.24
C MET A 421 -16.85 25.69 -9.73
N ILE A 422 -15.91 26.15 -8.91
CA ILE A 422 -14.99 25.33 -8.13
C ILE A 422 -15.56 25.26 -6.72
N ARG A 423 -15.56 24.08 -6.10
CA ARG A 423 -15.95 23.88 -4.71
C ARG A 423 -14.87 23.12 -3.96
N VAL A 424 -14.58 23.59 -2.76
CA VAL A 424 -13.78 22.87 -1.76
C VAL A 424 -14.75 22.31 -0.73
N ASN A 425 -14.73 21.00 -0.53
CA ASN A 425 -15.50 20.33 0.53
C ASN A 425 -14.53 19.89 1.61
N ALA A 426 -14.83 20.18 2.88
CA ALA A 426 -14.11 19.70 4.04
C ALA A 426 -15.06 18.85 4.90
N ARG A 427 -14.53 17.77 5.47
CA ARG A 427 -15.24 16.91 6.43
C ARG A 427 -14.47 16.90 7.74
N ASP A 428 -15.19 17.00 8.86
CA ASP A 428 -14.59 16.86 10.19
C ASP A 428 -14.53 15.40 10.67
N ALA A 429 -13.93 15.20 11.84
CA ALA A 429 -13.83 13.90 12.50
C ALA A 429 -15.17 13.34 13.03
N ALA A 430 -16.27 14.09 12.96
CA ALA A 430 -17.62 13.64 13.32
C ALA A 430 -18.48 13.32 12.08
N GLY A 431 -17.98 13.62 10.88
CA GLY A 431 -18.65 13.39 9.60
C GLY A 431 -19.44 14.60 9.07
N ASN A 432 -19.45 15.75 9.74
CA ASN A 432 -20.11 16.95 9.21
C ASN A 432 -19.33 17.50 8.01
N VAL A 433 -20.05 18.08 7.05
CA VAL A 433 -19.47 18.58 5.79
C VAL A 433 -19.65 20.08 5.69
N GLY A 434 -18.52 20.79 5.58
CA GLY A 434 -18.46 22.20 5.23
C GLY A 434 -18.03 22.37 3.77
N SER A 435 -18.49 23.42 3.10
CA SER A 435 -18.01 23.73 1.75
C SER A 435 -17.98 25.22 1.45
N ALA A 436 -17.12 25.60 0.51
CA ALA A 436 -17.09 26.92 -0.09
C ALA A 436 -16.99 26.78 -1.61
N SER A 437 -17.53 27.75 -2.36
CA SER A 437 -17.46 27.73 -3.82
C SER A 437 -16.99 29.06 -4.39
N ARG A 438 -16.29 29.00 -5.53
CA ARG A 438 -15.87 30.15 -6.34
C ARG A 438 -16.27 29.92 -7.79
N THR A 439 -16.78 30.95 -8.44
CA THR A 439 -17.06 30.92 -9.88
C THR A 439 -15.92 31.58 -10.64
N ILE A 440 -15.46 30.94 -11.71
CA ILE A 440 -14.50 31.49 -12.68
C ILE A 440 -15.11 31.48 -14.09
N THR A 441 -14.49 32.21 -15.01
CA THR A 441 -14.91 32.25 -16.42
C THR A 441 -13.80 31.73 -17.32
N ILE A 442 -14.10 30.71 -18.12
CA ILE A 442 -13.19 30.18 -19.13
C ILE A 442 -13.57 30.74 -20.50
N LYS A 443 -12.68 31.53 -21.09
CA LYS A 443 -12.86 32.10 -22.42
C LYS A 443 -12.37 31.11 -23.46
N ALA A 444 -13.17 30.86 -24.49
CA ALA A 444 -12.73 30.14 -25.67
C ALA A 444 -11.46 30.79 -26.22
N SER A 445 -10.43 29.98 -26.50
CA SER A 445 -9.25 30.45 -27.20
C SER A 445 -9.69 31.04 -28.54
N SER A 446 -9.51 32.34 -28.73
CA SER A 446 -9.70 32.94 -30.04
C SER A 446 -8.62 32.38 -30.95
N SER A 447 -8.99 31.48 -31.86
CA SER A 447 -8.15 31.09 -32.99
C SER A 447 -7.88 32.35 -33.81
N GLY A 448 -6.71 32.95 -33.62
CA GLY A 448 -6.24 34.03 -34.48
C GLY A 448 -6.18 33.53 -35.92
N ARG A 449 -6.78 34.29 -36.84
CA ARG A 449 -6.57 34.16 -38.28
C ARG A 449 -5.05 34.12 -38.56
N PRO A 450 -4.55 33.30 -39.50
CA PRO A 450 -3.16 33.34 -39.88
C PRO A 450 -2.86 34.71 -40.50
N VAL A 451 -1.96 35.47 -39.87
CA VAL A 451 -1.39 36.69 -40.44
C VAL A 451 -0.25 36.27 -41.36
N THR A 452 -0.48 36.46 -42.65
CA THR A 452 0.53 36.40 -43.72
C THR A 452 1.65 37.40 -43.48
N THR A 453 2.87 36.95 -43.74
CA THR A 453 4.18 37.62 -43.60
C THR A 453 4.34 38.93 -44.37
N ALA A 454 5.14 39.84 -43.82
CA ALA A 454 6.05 40.71 -44.59
C ALA A 454 7.35 40.94 -43.78
N PRO A 455 8.54 40.98 -44.42
CA PRO A 455 9.83 41.04 -43.73
C PRO A 455 10.28 42.49 -43.51
N LEU A 456 11.12 42.75 -42.50
CA LEU A 456 12.01 43.92 -42.47
C LEU A 456 13.21 43.70 -41.52
N THR A 457 14.38 43.64 -42.17
CA THR A 457 15.68 44.25 -41.84
C THR A 457 16.23 44.30 -40.40
N THR A 458 17.38 43.65 -40.29
CA THR A 458 18.59 43.88 -39.49
C THR A 458 18.79 45.28 -38.89
N VAL A 459 19.12 45.33 -37.60
CA VAL A 459 20.21 46.14 -37.03
C VAL A 459 20.85 45.32 -35.90
N GLY A 460 22.17 45.19 -35.93
CA GLY A 460 22.94 44.41 -34.95
C GLY A 460 23.32 45.19 -33.70
N SER A 461 23.70 44.45 -32.66
CA SER A 461 24.74 44.88 -31.73
C SER A 461 25.34 43.65 -31.01
N THR A 462 26.67 43.61 -31.06
CA THR A 462 27.61 42.72 -30.37
C THR A 462 27.67 43.01 -28.88
N ILE A 463 27.80 41.97 -28.05
CA ILE A 463 28.58 41.81 -26.79
C ILE A 463 28.06 40.53 -26.11
N GLY A 464 28.80 39.61 -25.52
CA GLY A 464 30.23 39.37 -25.34
C GLY A 464 30.34 38.01 -24.63
N GLU A 465 31.35 37.21 -24.98
CA GLU A 465 31.65 35.94 -24.31
C GLU A 465 32.01 36.12 -22.84
N GLY A 466 31.57 35.17 -22.02
CA GLY A 466 31.98 35.02 -20.62
C GLY A 466 31.54 33.68 -20.07
N GLN A 467 32.38 32.65 -20.24
CA GLN A 467 32.43 31.49 -19.35
C GLN A 467 32.82 31.97 -17.93
N PRO A 468 32.42 31.24 -16.86
CA PRO A 468 33.41 30.35 -16.28
C PRO A 468 32.87 29.02 -15.72
N GLU A 469 33.70 28.00 -15.94
CA GLU A 469 34.25 27.04 -14.97
C GLU A 469 33.33 26.19 -14.07
N THR A 470 33.30 24.92 -14.45
CA THR A 470 33.50 23.70 -13.65
C THR A 470 34.10 23.89 -12.25
N ILE A 471 33.42 23.38 -11.22
CA ILE A 471 34.04 22.98 -9.96
C ILE A 471 33.59 21.54 -9.64
N ILE A 472 34.56 20.63 -9.67
CA ILE A 472 34.49 19.28 -9.09
C ILE A 472 34.87 19.41 -7.60
N PRO A 473 34.21 18.66 -6.70
CA PRO A 473 34.99 18.05 -5.62
C PRO A 473 34.85 16.52 -5.61
N GLU A 474 36.02 15.90 -5.72
CA GLU A 474 36.31 14.51 -5.43
C GLU A 474 36.28 14.27 -3.91
N SER A 475 35.72 13.13 -3.50
CA SER A 475 36.40 12.11 -2.68
C SER A 475 35.58 11.51 -1.53
N VAL A 476 35.72 10.19 -1.50
CA VAL A 476 35.08 9.14 -0.71
C VAL A 476 35.93 8.81 0.51
N LYS A 477 35.26 8.41 1.61
CA LYS A 477 35.64 7.47 2.72
C LYS A 477 34.96 7.97 4.01
N THR A 478 34.24 7.22 4.85
CA THR A 478 34.32 5.81 5.26
C THR A 478 32.97 5.43 5.90
N ALA A 479 32.50 4.21 5.69
CA ALA A 479 31.50 3.55 6.52
C ALA A 479 32.21 2.47 7.34
N VAL A 480 31.82 2.26 8.59
CA VAL A 480 31.51 0.97 9.27
C VAL A 480 31.26 1.28 10.76
N GLU A 481 30.30 0.57 11.34
CA GLU A 481 30.05 0.27 12.77
C GLU A 481 28.70 0.75 13.30
N GLY A 482 27.86 -0.21 13.72
CA GLY A 482 26.64 0.07 14.48
C GLY A 482 25.51 -0.97 14.40
N PHE A 483 25.78 -2.27 14.31
CA PHE A 483 24.77 -3.30 14.58
C PHE A 483 25.19 -4.14 15.79
N THR A 484 24.49 -3.94 16.91
CA THR A 484 24.60 -4.77 18.11
C THR A 484 23.22 -5.29 18.52
N ARG A 485 23.02 -6.58 18.25
CA ARG A 485 22.34 -7.61 19.07
C ARG A 485 20.84 -7.47 19.38
N PHE A 486 20.06 -8.39 18.81
CA PHE A 486 19.16 -9.23 19.60
C PHE A 486 19.63 -10.69 19.51
N SER A 487 20.18 -11.22 20.61
CA SER A 487 20.45 -12.64 20.78
C SER A 487 19.19 -13.32 21.30
N ALA A 488 18.66 -14.30 20.57
CA ALA A 488 17.72 -15.26 21.12
C ALA A 488 18.50 -16.24 22.00
N ALA A 489 18.30 -16.16 23.32
CA ALA A 489 18.70 -17.21 24.23
C ALA A 489 17.74 -18.39 24.03
N GLY A 490 18.31 -19.56 23.73
CA GLY A 490 17.56 -20.76 23.40
C GLY A 490 16.67 -21.26 24.53
N ARG A 491 15.51 -21.79 24.13
CA ARG A 491 14.97 -23.07 24.59
C ARG A 491 13.88 -23.49 23.62
N THR A 492 13.93 -24.76 23.27
CA THR A 492 13.03 -25.50 22.38
C THR A 492 11.59 -25.31 22.82
N ILE A 493 10.74 -24.83 21.91
CA ILE A 493 9.27 -24.88 22.02
C ILE A 493 8.79 -25.41 20.68
N ASP A 494 8.03 -26.50 20.72
CA ASP A 494 7.42 -27.16 19.57
C ASP A 494 6.64 -26.13 18.73
N THR A 495 7.08 -25.99 17.49
CA THR A 495 6.60 -24.99 16.57
C THR A 495 5.29 -25.49 15.95
N ILE A 496 4.24 -24.68 15.97
CA ILE A 496 3.09 -24.87 15.09
C ILE A 496 3.62 -24.74 13.66
N ASN A 497 3.65 -25.87 12.93
CA ASN A 497 4.10 -25.95 11.56
C ASN A 497 3.16 -25.13 10.65
N VAL A 498 3.61 -23.95 10.24
CA VAL A 498 3.05 -23.26 9.08
C VAL A 498 3.61 -23.97 7.85
N ARG A 499 2.74 -24.68 7.12
CA ARG A 499 3.08 -25.41 5.89
C ARG A 499 3.70 -24.45 4.87
N GLN A 500 4.95 -24.68 4.49
CA GLN A 500 5.64 -23.93 3.44
C GLN A 500 6.03 -24.88 2.31
N ARG A 501 5.33 -24.80 1.18
CA ARG A 501 5.72 -25.51 -0.06
C ARG A 501 7.06 -24.95 -0.56
N ILE A 502 8.06 -25.80 -0.76
CA ILE A 502 9.26 -25.45 -1.53
C ILE A 502 9.45 -26.58 -2.52
N SER A 503 9.10 -26.30 -3.77
CA SER A 503 9.56 -27.04 -4.95
C SER A 503 10.17 -26.04 -5.89
#